data_AF-A0A4W6CXL5-F1
#
_entry.id   AF-A0A4W6CXL5-F1
#
_cell.length_a   1.000
_cell.length_b   1.000
_cell.length_c   1.000
_cell.angle_alpha   90.00
_cell.angle_beta   90.00
_cell.angle_gamma   90.00
#
_symmetry.space_group_name_H-M   'P 1'
#
loop_
_entity.id
_entity.type
_entity.pdbx_description
1 polymer ?
#
loop_
_entity_poly.entity_id
_entity_poly.type
_entity_poly.pdbx_seq_one_letter_code
_entity_poly.pdbx_strand_id
1 'polypeptide(L)'
;MTQFVDSYWDNGSLPIWITAQRQGLKAGSLHFPGTAATYKGETVRVRQVEPRFYDHSNETDWRLNIDKVIGEWFHQQDLDFVSLYFGEPDLAGHSFGPDSPERREMVQQVDRTIGYIRDKIQDHGLTDRLNIIITADHGMSTVLRGGLVEEIILSKIPGFSFRDIQFQLLDYGPVGMLLPKEGVLEKVYQALKGAHPHLHVYKKEEVPARLHYSKHPRLLPIILIADPGYIVNGLLPLNSNKGEHGFDNEVMDMKAFFRAVGPDFQKNLMVDPFDMVDVYPLMCHLLGINPEINDGKLHNTKHMLVPKENTGGNNEIPKKNTQMEVVIGLSASDWVSCTSFHHYHFLQHVEENQSIMNLDSNLKIQRKVKISMFYFIIQEYAYCRQRGDIMSLWVYVHK
;
A
#
# COMPACT_ATOMS: atom_id res chain seq x y z
N MET A 1 19.49 6.92 -11.70
CA MET A 1 18.44 6.59 -10.71
C MET A 1 17.10 6.74 -11.40
N THR A 2 16.38 5.64 -11.61
CA THR A 2 15.12 5.56 -12.39
C THR A 2 13.98 6.37 -11.78
N GLN A 3 14.07 6.68 -10.49
CA GLN A 3 13.05 7.44 -9.75
C GLN A 3 12.82 8.86 -10.28
N PHE A 4 13.79 9.45 -11.02
CA PHE A 4 13.68 10.81 -11.61
C PHE A 4 13.26 10.82 -13.08
N VAL A 5 12.89 9.67 -13.65
CA VAL A 5 12.48 9.58 -15.06
C VAL A 5 10.96 9.57 -15.11
N ASP A 6 10.34 10.73 -15.22
CA ASP A 6 8.88 10.91 -15.13
C ASP A 6 8.11 9.97 -16.06
N SER A 7 8.56 9.81 -17.31
CA SER A 7 7.92 8.93 -18.29
C SER A 7 7.92 7.45 -17.90
N TYR A 8 8.74 7.03 -16.94
CA TYR A 8 8.72 5.65 -16.41
C TYR A 8 7.59 5.45 -15.40
N TRP A 9 7.23 6.49 -14.66
CA TRP A 9 6.26 6.42 -13.57
C TRP A 9 4.87 6.92 -13.99
N ASP A 10 4.79 7.97 -14.80
CA ASP A 10 3.53 8.50 -15.31
C ASP A 10 3.01 7.65 -16.47
N ASN A 11 2.34 6.55 -16.13
CA ASN A 11 1.78 5.57 -17.07
C ASN A 11 0.25 5.68 -17.21
N GLY A 12 -0.35 6.76 -16.71
CA GLY A 12 -1.80 6.99 -16.71
C GLY A 12 -2.47 6.72 -15.36
N SER A 13 -1.82 5.94 -14.48
CA SER A 13 -2.27 5.73 -13.09
C SER A 13 -1.68 6.79 -12.16
N LEU A 14 -2.45 7.22 -11.17
CA LEU A 14 -1.97 8.19 -10.18
C LEU A 14 -1.70 7.49 -8.84
N PRO A 15 -0.55 7.77 -8.21
CA PRO A 15 -0.26 7.25 -6.89
C PRO A 15 -1.06 8.00 -5.82
N ILE A 16 -1.23 7.37 -4.65
CA ILE A 16 -2.12 7.87 -3.61
C ILE A 16 -1.80 9.28 -3.12
N TRP A 17 -0.53 9.67 -3.07
CA TRP A 17 -0.15 11.03 -2.66
C TRP A 17 -0.67 12.10 -3.63
N ILE A 18 -0.73 11.81 -4.95
CA ILE A 18 -1.34 12.71 -5.93
C ILE A 18 -2.87 12.66 -5.82
N THR A 19 -3.46 11.47 -5.67
CA THR A 19 -4.91 11.31 -5.47
C THR A 19 -5.41 12.10 -4.25
N ALA A 20 -4.68 12.04 -3.13
CA ALA A 20 -5.00 12.74 -1.89
C ALA A 20 -4.85 14.26 -2.06
N GLN A 21 -3.77 14.73 -2.67
CA GLN A 21 -3.53 16.15 -2.94
C GLN A 21 -4.60 16.80 -3.80
N ARG A 22 -5.03 16.12 -4.86
CA ARG A 22 -6.11 16.59 -5.73
C ARG A 22 -7.46 16.69 -5.02
N GLN A 23 -7.61 16.02 -3.88
CA GLN A 23 -8.80 16.03 -3.03
C GLN A 23 -8.60 16.87 -1.76
N GLY A 24 -7.62 17.77 -1.76
CA GLY A 24 -7.42 18.78 -0.72
C GLY A 24 -6.61 18.31 0.49
N LEU A 25 -6.04 17.11 0.46
CA LEU A 25 -5.20 16.57 1.54
C LEU A 25 -3.72 16.93 1.34
N LYS A 26 -2.97 17.02 2.44
CA LYS A 26 -1.52 17.23 2.40
C LYS A 26 -0.81 15.87 2.47
N ALA A 27 -0.11 15.51 1.40
CA ALA A 27 0.65 14.27 1.33
C ALA A 27 2.17 14.52 1.44
N GLY A 28 2.85 13.55 2.05
CA GLY A 28 4.29 13.53 2.20
C GLY A 28 4.88 12.17 1.81
N SER A 29 6.18 12.14 1.52
CA SER A 29 6.91 10.90 1.30
C SER A 29 8.35 10.98 1.79
N LEU A 30 8.78 9.96 2.53
CA LEU A 30 10.17 9.74 2.85
C LEU A 30 10.64 8.43 2.21
N HIS A 31 11.54 8.57 1.24
CA HIS A 31 12.23 7.50 0.49
C HIS A 31 11.33 6.57 -0.36
N PHE A 32 10.01 6.72 -0.32
CA PHE A 32 9.11 5.82 -1.03
C PHE A 32 9.30 5.88 -2.56
N PRO A 33 9.43 4.74 -3.26
CA PRO A 33 9.62 4.70 -4.70
C PRO A 33 8.56 5.48 -5.48
N GLY A 34 9.00 6.17 -6.54
CA GLY A 34 8.12 6.92 -7.42
C GLY A 34 7.75 8.31 -6.91
N THR A 35 8.14 8.71 -5.71
CA THR A 35 7.80 10.04 -5.16
C THR A 35 8.74 11.16 -5.64
N ALA A 36 9.86 10.79 -6.24
CA ALA A 36 10.73 11.70 -6.99
C ALA A 36 10.13 12.13 -8.35
N ALA A 37 9.32 11.28 -8.97
CA ALA A 37 8.73 11.51 -10.29
C ALA A 37 7.58 12.52 -10.26
N THR A 38 7.33 13.11 -11.43
CA THR A 38 6.18 13.98 -11.72
C THR A 38 5.08 13.17 -12.42
N TYR A 39 3.85 13.27 -11.93
CA TYR A 39 2.66 12.62 -12.51
C TYR A 39 1.69 13.68 -12.98
N LYS A 40 1.41 13.73 -14.29
CA LYS A 40 0.52 14.73 -14.91
C LYS A 40 0.84 16.17 -14.48
N GLY A 41 2.13 16.49 -14.35
CA GLY A 41 2.62 17.82 -13.95
C GLY A 41 2.69 18.07 -12.44
N GLU A 42 2.37 17.08 -11.60
CA GLU A 42 2.36 17.21 -10.15
C GLU A 42 3.38 16.30 -9.45
N THR A 43 3.98 16.80 -8.38
CA THR A 43 4.82 16.03 -7.46
C THR A 43 4.17 15.96 -6.09
N VAL A 44 4.65 15.06 -5.23
CA VAL A 44 4.24 15.05 -3.82
C VAL A 44 4.69 16.36 -3.14
N ARG A 45 3.82 16.91 -2.30
CA ARG A 45 3.95 18.23 -1.68
C ARG A 45 5.16 18.33 -0.77
N VAL A 46 5.37 17.32 0.08
CA VAL A 46 6.52 17.22 0.97
C VAL A 46 7.27 15.94 0.64
N ARG A 47 8.57 16.02 0.33
CA ARG A 47 9.35 14.80 0.08
C ARG A 47 10.80 14.89 0.51
N GLN A 48 11.31 13.73 0.89
CA GLN A 48 12.73 13.45 0.92
C GLN A 48 12.96 12.20 0.07
N VAL A 49 13.68 12.38 -1.05
CA VAL A 49 14.06 11.28 -1.93
C VAL A 49 15.31 10.63 -1.38
N GLU A 50 15.38 9.31 -1.49
CA GLU A 50 16.53 8.51 -1.07
C GLU A 50 17.84 9.00 -1.72
N PRO A 51 18.89 9.25 -0.91
CA PRO A 51 20.22 9.55 -1.44
C PRO A 51 20.79 8.39 -2.25
N ARG A 52 21.62 8.70 -3.26
CA ARG A 52 22.25 7.67 -4.12
C ARG A 52 23.04 6.59 -3.38
N PHE A 53 23.62 6.94 -2.23
CA PHE A 53 24.42 6.05 -1.40
C PHE A 53 23.85 6.01 0.02
N TYR A 54 22.54 5.75 0.13
CA TYR A 54 21.88 5.65 1.41
C TYR A 54 22.29 4.35 2.11
N ASP A 55 22.71 4.46 3.37
CA ASP A 55 22.98 3.30 4.22
C ASP A 55 21.66 2.83 4.83
N HIS A 56 21.10 1.79 4.24
CA HIS A 56 19.84 1.23 4.72
C HIS A 56 20.00 0.54 6.07
N SER A 57 21.21 0.25 6.57
CA SER A 57 21.40 -0.43 7.85
C SER A 57 21.53 0.52 9.05
N ASN A 58 21.54 1.84 8.82
CA ASN A 58 21.81 2.83 9.86
C ASN A 58 20.56 3.16 10.71
N GLU A 59 20.46 2.52 11.90
CA GLU A 59 19.36 2.77 12.86
C GLU A 59 19.29 4.25 13.31
N THR A 60 20.40 4.98 13.34
CA THR A 60 20.39 6.40 13.74
C THR A 60 19.67 7.24 12.70
N ASP A 61 19.95 7.01 11.41
CA ASP A 61 19.27 7.72 10.33
C ASP A 61 17.79 7.37 10.27
N TRP A 62 17.42 6.12 10.56
CA TRP A 62 16.03 5.71 10.69
C TRP A 62 15.30 6.50 11.78
N ARG A 63 15.92 6.64 12.97
CA ARG A 63 15.34 7.44 14.06
C ARG A 63 15.16 8.90 13.67
N LEU A 64 16.15 9.50 13.01
CA LEU A 64 16.03 10.87 12.50
C LEU A 64 14.90 11.03 11.47
N ASN A 65 14.74 10.05 10.58
CA ASN A 65 13.64 10.03 9.62
C ASN A 65 12.28 9.90 10.32
N ILE A 66 12.18 9.10 11.38
CA ILE A 66 10.96 8.96 12.20
C ILE A 66 10.65 10.25 12.95
N ASP A 67 11.65 10.86 13.59
CA ASP A 67 11.48 12.13 14.30
C ASP A 67 10.98 13.23 13.36
N LYS A 68 11.52 13.30 12.14
CA LYS A 68 11.05 14.20 11.09
C LYS A 68 9.60 13.92 10.71
N VAL A 69 9.28 12.67 10.42
CA VAL A 69 7.96 12.30 9.91
C VAL A 69 6.86 12.47 10.98
N ILE A 70 7.09 11.99 12.20
CA ILE A 70 6.10 12.07 13.27
C ILE A 70 6.07 13.48 13.88
N GLY A 71 7.24 14.02 14.22
CA GLY A 71 7.36 15.30 14.93
C GLY A 71 7.23 16.53 14.04
N GLU A 72 7.83 16.54 12.84
CA GLU A 72 7.72 17.70 11.94
C GLU A 72 6.51 17.56 11.01
N TRP A 73 6.35 16.43 10.31
CA TRP A 73 5.36 16.34 9.24
C TRP A 73 3.95 16.13 9.76
N PHE A 74 3.70 15.14 10.61
CA PHE A 74 2.37 14.95 11.18
C PHE A 74 2.03 15.98 12.25
N HIS A 75 2.91 16.17 13.24
CA HIS A 75 2.59 17.01 14.38
C HIS A 75 2.62 18.52 14.05
N GLN A 76 3.65 19.03 13.36
CA GLN A 76 3.77 20.48 13.10
C GLN A 76 3.14 20.92 11.77
N GLN A 77 3.35 20.19 10.68
CA GLN A 77 2.86 20.57 9.35
C GLN A 77 1.42 20.08 9.07
N ASP A 78 0.86 19.23 9.95
CA ASP A 78 -0.48 18.65 9.87
C ASP A 78 -0.71 17.96 8.52
N LEU A 79 0.19 17.05 8.15
CA LEU A 79 0.02 16.19 6.98
C LEU A 79 -1.10 15.15 7.21
N ASP A 80 -1.81 14.82 6.14
CA ASP A 80 -2.91 13.85 6.14
C ASP A 80 -2.45 12.46 5.65
N PHE A 81 -1.37 12.38 4.87
CA PHE A 81 -0.78 11.10 4.43
C PHE A 81 0.74 11.19 4.38
N VAL A 82 1.43 10.16 4.87
CA VAL A 82 2.87 9.99 4.64
C VAL A 82 3.19 8.54 4.28
N SER A 83 3.93 8.35 3.19
CA SER A 83 4.61 7.08 2.90
C SER A 83 6.04 7.12 3.45
N LEU A 84 6.44 6.11 4.21
CA LEU A 84 7.79 5.93 4.74
C LEU A 84 8.34 4.58 4.29
N TYR A 85 9.60 4.55 3.84
CA TYR A 85 10.25 3.33 3.37
C TYR A 85 11.59 3.09 4.10
N PHE A 86 11.83 1.83 4.47
CA PHE A 86 13.16 1.33 4.83
C PHE A 86 13.49 0.12 3.95
N GLY A 87 14.74 0.06 3.47
CA GLY A 87 15.18 -1.02 2.56
C GLY A 87 15.77 -2.23 3.27
N GLU A 88 15.55 -2.37 4.58
CA GLU A 88 15.94 -3.57 5.32
C GLU A 88 14.68 -4.26 5.84
N PRO A 89 14.74 -5.58 6.15
CA PRO A 89 15.87 -6.52 6.03
C PRO A 89 16.18 -7.09 4.63
N ASP A 90 15.80 -6.42 3.53
CA ASP A 90 16.08 -6.90 2.18
C ASP A 90 17.56 -7.06 1.85
N LEU A 91 18.35 -6.01 2.09
CA LEU A 91 19.76 -6.03 1.74
C LEU A 91 20.48 -7.10 2.56
N ALA A 92 20.11 -7.27 3.82
CA ALA A 92 20.57 -8.40 4.63
C ALA A 92 20.12 -9.75 4.03
N GLY A 93 18.87 -9.86 3.57
CA GLY A 93 18.33 -11.04 2.88
C GLY A 93 19.07 -11.39 1.59
N HIS A 94 19.37 -10.42 0.73
CA HIS A 94 20.19 -10.62 -0.45
C HIS A 94 21.62 -11.04 -0.11
N SER A 95 22.25 -10.34 0.83
CA SER A 95 23.67 -10.53 1.17
C SER A 95 23.94 -11.85 1.88
N PHE A 96 23.04 -12.25 2.78
CA PHE A 96 23.27 -13.36 3.71
C PHE A 96 22.27 -14.53 3.56
N GLY A 97 21.12 -14.30 2.93
CA GLY A 97 20.03 -15.27 2.78
C GLY A 97 18.90 -15.05 3.81
N PRO A 98 17.66 -15.46 3.52
CA PRO A 98 16.50 -15.19 4.39
C PRO A 98 16.57 -15.89 5.77
N ASP A 99 17.28 -17.01 5.88
CA ASP A 99 17.41 -17.78 7.13
C ASP A 99 18.68 -17.44 7.93
N SER A 100 19.44 -16.42 7.51
CA SER A 100 20.73 -16.12 8.10
C SER A 100 20.64 -15.46 9.49
N PRO A 101 21.66 -15.64 10.36
CA PRO A 101 21.76 -14.90 11.61
C PRO A 101 21.79 -13.37 11.41
N GLU A 102 22.52 -12.87 10.43
CA GLU A 102 22.64 -11.43 10.11
C GLU A 102 21.29 -10.84 9.75
N ARG A 103 20.51 -11.56 8.94
CA ARG A 103 19.18 -11.15 8.55
C ARG A 103 18.23 -11.17 9.75
N ARG A 104 18.36 -12.16 10.65
CA ARG A 104 17.61 -12.18 11.92
C ARG A 104 17.96 -11.00 12.83
N GLU A 105 19.22 -10.60 12.91
CA GLU A 105 19.65 -9.41 13.67
C GLU A 105 19.08 -8.12 13.07
N MET A 106 19.09 -8.01 11.73
CA MET A 106 18.50 -6.86 11.04
C MET A 106 16.99 -6.75 11.30
N VAL A 107 16.27 -7.87 11.33
CA VAL A 107 14.87 -7.90 11.72
C VAL A 107 14.64 -7.37 13.13
N GLN A 108 15.50 -7.74 14.09
CA GLN A 108 15.40 -7.20 15.46
C GLN A 108 15.63 -5.68 15.48
N GLN A 109 16.48 -5.15 14.59
CA GLN A 109 16.66 -3.72 14.43
C GLN A 109 15.41 -3.03 13.87
N VAL A 110 14.78 -3.63 12.87
CA VAL A 110 13.52 -3.14 12.31
C VAL A 110 12.41 -3.16 13.36
N ASP A 111 12.31 -4.21 14.17
CA ASP A 111 11.32 -4.29 15.27
C ASP A 111 11.51 -3.17 16.30
N ARG A 112 12.76 -2.91 16.73
CA ARG A 112 13.07 -1.75 17.61
C ARG A 112 12.67 -0.42 16.97
N THR A 113 12.80 -0.31 15.66
CA THR A 113 12.44 0.89 14.89
C THR A 113 10.93 1.10 14.84
N ILE A 114 10.15 0.04 14.67
CA ILE A 114 8.68 0.08 14.82
C ILE A 114 8.29 0.50 16.25
N GLY A 115 8.99 -0.03 17.25
CA GLY A 115 8.85 0.41 18.64
C GLY A 115 9.05 1.92 18.79
N TYR A 116 10.11 2.46 18.20
CA TYR A 116 10.40 3.90 18.22
C TYR A 116 9.33 4.75 17.51
N ILE A 117 8.77 4.27 16.39
CA ILE A 117 7.63 4.94 15.72
C ILE A 117 6.46 5.08 16.70
N ARG A 118 6.10 3.99 17.39
CA ARG A 118 4.99 3.99 18.35
C ARG A 118 5.25 4.97 19.49
N ASP A 119 6.46 4.97 20.04
CA ASP A 119 6.84 5.87 21.14
C ASP A 119 6.70 7.34 20.69
N LYS A 120 7.16 7.69 19.49
CA LYS A 120 7.03 9.06 18.96
C LYS A 120 5.60 9.49 18.70
N ILE A 121 4.76 8.57 18.23
CA ILE A 121 3.33 8.84 18.04
C ILE A 121 2.68 9.16 19.38
N GLN A 122 3.04 8.43 20.44
CA GLN A 122 2.57 8.69 21.78
C GLN A 122 3.09 10.03 22.33
N ASP A 123 4.40 10.29 22.22
CA ASP A 123 5.05 11.51 22.71
C ASP A 123 4.45 12.79 22.10
N HIS A 124 4.04 12.72 20.82
CA HIS A 124 3.41 13.83 20.11
C HIS A 124 1.87 13.86 20.23
N GLY A 125 1.26 12.98 21.04
CA GLY A 125 -0.18 12.93 21.27
C GLY A 125 -1.00 12.55 20.03
N LEU A 126 -0.43 11.72 19.14
CA LEU A 126 -1.00 11.33 17.86
C LEU A 126 -1.69 9.95 17.87
N THR A 127 -1.66 9.24 18.99
CA THR A 127 -2.18 7.87 19.14
C THR A 127 -3.62 7.70 18.65
N ASP A 128 -4.52 8.60 19.00
CA ASP A 128 -5.94 8.52 18.61
C ASP A 128 -6.25 9.20 17.28
N ARG A 129 -5.22 9.60 16.51
CA ARG A 129 -5.34 10.38 15.28
C ARG A 129 -4.70 9.72 14.06
N LEU A 130 -3.80 8.77 14.27
CA LEU A 130 -3.05 8.11 13.20
C LEU A 130 -3.51 6.68 12.99
N ASN A 131 -3.77 6.35 11.73
CA ASN A 131 -3.77 4.97 11.27
C ASN A 131 -2.42 4.64 10.66
N ILE A 132 -1.87 3.51 11.04
CA ILE A 132 -0.60 2.99 10.60
C ILE A 132 -0.84 1.67 9.89
N ILE A 133 -0.36 1.57 8.65
CA ILE A 133 -0.27 0.34 7.88
C ILE A 133 1.21 0.01 7.72
N ILE A 134 1.58 -1.19 8.17
CA ILE A 134 2.93 -1.75 8.16
C ILE A 134 2.87 -3.01 7.29
N THR A 135 3.58 -3.02 6.17
CA THR A 135 3.56 -4.12 5.19
C THR A 135 4.94 -4.28 4.55
N ALA A 136 5.06 -5.25 3.64
CA ALA A 136 6.18 -5.37 2.70
C ALA A 136 5.72 -5.12 1.26
N ASP A 137 6.70 -5.01 0.36
CA ASP A 137 6.52 -5.14 -1.08
C ASP A 137 6.62 -6.61 -1.54
N HIS A 138 7.45 -7.41 -0.89
CA HIS A 138 7.54 -8.86 -1.11
C HIS A 138 8.27 -9.57 0.05
N GLY A 139 8.31 -10.90 0.00
CA GLY A 139 9.20 -11.70 0.82
C GLY A 139 10.53 -12.05 0.10
N MET A 140 11.19 -13.14 0.49
CA MET A 140 12.54 -13.50 0.06
C MET A 140 12.73 -15.02 0.07
N SER A 141 13.32 -15.60 -0.97
CA SER A 141 13.69 -17.02 -1.03
C SER A 141 15.20 -17.21 -1.10
N THR A 142 15.70 -18.31 -0.55
CA THR A 142 17.12 -18.70 -0.66
C THR A 142 17.47 -19.06 -2.10
N VAL A 143 18.59 -18.55 -2.60
CA VAL A 143 19.14 -18.88 -3.92
C VAL A 143 20.03 -20.13 -3.82
N LEU A 144 19.80 -21.09 -4.70
CA LEU A 144 20.57 -22.33 -4.81
C LEU A 144 21.69 -22.15 -5.84
N ARG A 145 22.92 -22.56 -5.50
CA ARG A 145 24.11 -22.40 -6.36
C ARG A 145 25.10 -23.53 -6.18
N GLY A 146 26.03 -23.65 -7.14
CA GLY A 146 27.30 -24.36 -6.98
C GLY A 146 27.17 -25.83 -6.62
N GLY A 147 27.11 -26.72 -7.61
CA GLY A 147 27.07 -28.18 -7.40
C GLY A 147 25.83 -28.73 -6.67
N LEU A 148 25.08 -27.88 -5.95
CA LEU A 148 23.80 -28.20 -5.32
C LEU A 148 22.68 -28.35 -6.35
N VAL A 149 22.77 -27.59 -7.45
CA VAL A 149 21.77 -27.55 -8.53
C VAL A 149 22.43 -27.34 -9.90
N GLU A 150 21.71 -27.71 -10.96
CA GLU A 150 22.00 -27.27 -12.32
C GLU A 150 21.52 -25.82 -12.47
N GLU A 151 22.44 -24.87 -12.69
CA GLU A 151 22.08 -23.46 -12.83
C GLU A 151 21.51 -23.14 -14.22
N ILE A 152 20.50 -22.27 -14.28
CA ILE A 152 19.94 -21.80 -15.55
C ILE A 152 20.91 -20.79 -16.17
N ILE A 153 21.61 -21.21 -17.23
CA ILE A 153 22.55 -20.37 -17.98
C ILE A 153 22.18 -20.43 -19.46
N LEU A 154 21.56 -19.38 -19.99
CA LEU A 154 20.99 -19.39 -21.35
C LEU A 154 22.05 -19.66 -22.42
N SER A 155 23.28 -19.16 -22.26
CA SER A 155 24.40 -19.41 -23.20
C SER A 155 24.75 -20.89 -23.39
N LYS A 156 24.39 -21.75 -22.42
CA LYS A 156 24.66 -23.19 -22.46
C LYS A 156 23.51 -24.01 -23.04
N ILE A 157 22.35 -23.40 -23.29
CA ILE A 157 21.18 -24.09 -23.84
C ILE A 157 21.39 -24.36 -25.34
N PRO A 158 21.33 -25.64 -25.79
CA PRO A 158 21.48 -25.98 -27.20
C PRO A 158 20.48 -25.24 -28.09
N GLY A 159 20.96 -24.69 -29.20
CA GLY A 159 20.13 -23.97 -30.17
C GLY A 159 19.81 -22.51 -29.81
N PHE A 160 20.07 -22.09 -28.58
CA PHE A 160 19.97 -20.68 -28.18
C PHE A 160 21.24 -19.91 -28.57
N SER A 161 21.08 -18.65 -28.99
CA SER A 161 22.20 -17.76 -29.34
C SER A 161 21.87 -16.30 -29.06
N PHE A 162 22.72 -15.62 -28.31
CA PHE A 162 22.60 -14.18 -28.09
C PHE A 162 22.71 -13.35 -29.38
N ARG A 163 23.21 -13.93 -30.49
CA ARG A 163 23.21 -13.26 -31.80
C ARG A 163 21.79 -13.05 -32.34
N ASP A 164 20.82 -13.82 -31.87
CA ASP A 164 19.41 -13.72 -32.25
C ASP A 164 18.63 -12.73 -31.35
N ILE A 165 19.28 -12.15 -30.34
CA ILE A 165 18.66 -11.24 -29.38
C ILE A 165 19.01 -9.79 -29.72
N GLN A 166 18.00 -8.92 -29.73
CA GLN A 166 18.13 -7.47 -29.94
C GLN A 166 18.29 -6.73 -28.61
N PHE A 167 17.52 -7.12 -27.59
CA PHE A 167 17.57 -6.54 -26.26
C PHE A 167 17.20 -7.59 -25.21
N GLN A 168 17.74 -7.47 -24.00
CA GLN A 168 17.50 -8.43 -22.93
C GLN A 168 17.54 -7.77 -21.55
N LEU A 169 16.78 -8.35 -20.64
CA LEU A 169 16.86 -8.12 -19.20
C LEU A 169 17.08 -9.48 -18.55
N LEU A 170 18.33 -9.76 -18.18
CA LEU A 170 18.80 -11.02 -17.59
C LEU A 170 19.76 -10.68 -16.45
N ASP A 171 20.14 -11.69 -15.65
CA ASP A 171 21.14 -11.57 -14.58
C ASP A 171 20.68 -10.73 -13.36
N TYR A 172 19.42 -10.30 -13.33
CA TYR A 172 18.82 -9.51 -12.24
C TYR A 172 18.04 -10.34 -11.22
N GLY A 173 17.85 -11.65 -11.44
CA GLY A 173 17.04 -12.48 -10.54
C GLY A 173 16.31 -13.63 -11.24
N PRO A 174 15.14 -14.05 -10.74
CA PRO A 174 14.40 -15.21 -11.24
C PRO A 174 13.53 -14.90 -12.45
N VAL A 175 13.38 -13.62 -12.83
CA VAL A 175 12.62 -13.21 -14.00
C VAL A 175 13.56 -12.60 -15.04
N GLY A 176 13.45 -13.11 -16.26
CA GLY A 176 14.16 -12.61 -17.43
C GLY A 176 13.20 -12.19 -18.53
N MET A 177 13.64 -11.29 -19.40
CA MET A 177 12.89 -10.89 -20.58
C MET A 177 13.81 -10.79 -21.79
N LEU A 178 13.34 -11.25 -22.95
CA LEU A 178 14.09 -11.21 -24.19
C LEU A 178 13.28 -10.54 -25.30
N LEU A 179 13.94 -9.69 -26.06
CA LEU A 179 13.50 -9.17 -27.36
C LEU A 179 14.31 -9.85 -28.45
N PRO A 180 13.77 -10.88 -29.11
CA PRO A 180 14.39 -11.47 -30.30
C PRO A 180 14.46 -10.45 -31.45
N LYS A 181 15.43 -10.64 -32.35
CA LYS A 181 15.46 -9.94 -33.63
C LYS A 181 14.24 -10.32 -34.48
N GLU A 182 13.95 -9.48 -35.47
CA GLU A 182 12.85 -9.72 -36.40
C GLU A 182 12.97 -11.10 -37.08
N GLY A 183 11.85 -11.82 -37.16
CA GLY A 183 11.76 -13.13 -37.82
C GLY A 183 12.30 -14.33 -37.04
N VAL A 184 12.93 -14.15 -35.87
CA VAL A 184 13.54 -15.27 -35.11
C VAL A 184 12.88 -15.57 -33.75
N LEU A 185 11.74 -14.95 -33.44
CA LEU A 185 11.02 -15.16 -32.17
C LEU A 185 10.74 -16.65 -31.90
N GLU A 186 10.17 -17.36 -32.88
CA GLU A 186 9.81 -18.78 -32.70
C GLU A 186 11.05 -19.66 -32.50
N LYS A 187 12.14 -19.36 -33.21
CA LYS A 187 13.42 -20.06 -33.05
C LYS A 187 13.94 -19.92 -31.62
N VAL A 188 13.97 -18.70 -31.08
CA VAL A 188 14.43 -18.43 -29.71
C VAL A 188 13.51 -19.10 -28.69
N TYR A 189 12.19 -18.97 -28.87
CA TYR A 189 11.21 -19.56 -27.97
C TYR A 189 11.34 -21.09 -27.89
N GLN A 190 11.41 -21.78 -29.04
CA GLN A 190 11.53 -23.24 -29.09
C GLN A 190 12.87 -23.74 -28.55
N ALA A 191 13.96 -22.97 -28.70
CA ALA A 191 15.25 -23.33 -28.12
C ALA A 191 15.23 -23.31 -26.58
N LEU A 192 14.42 -22.43 -25.99
CA LEU A 192 14.37 -22.25 -24.53
C LEU A 192 13.24 -23.05 -23.87
N LYS A 193 12.12 -23.27 -24.55
CA LYS A 193 10.94 -23.92 -23.98
C LYS A 193 11.26 -25.36 -23.58
N GLY A 194 11.14 -25.65 -22.29
CA GLY A 194 11.45 -26.98 -21.74
C GLY A 194 12.95 -27.32 -21.72
N ALA A 195 13.82 -26.34 -21.97
CA ALA A 195 15.28 -26.56 -21.97
C ALA A 195 15.85 -26.78 -20.55
N HIS A 196 15.12 -26.37 -19.51
CA HIS A 196 15.51 -26.58 -18.12
C HIS A 196 14.25 -26.85 -17.27
N PRO A 197 14.25 -27.83 -16.36
CA PRO A 197 13.05 -28.22 -15.60
C PRO A 197 12.51 -27.11 -14.69
N HIS A 198 13.38 -26.19 -14.26
CA HIS A 198 13.05 -25.06 -13.39
C HIS A 198 12.95 -23.71 -14.11
N LEU A 199 12.85 -23.72 -15.45
CA LEU A 199 12.67 -22.52 -16.26
C LEU A 199 11.36 -22.59 -17.03
N HIS A 200 10.45 -21.67 -16.72
CA HIS A 200 9.21 -21.48 -17.46
C HIS A 200 9.39 -20.39 -18.49
N VAL A 201 9.13 -20.72 -19.76
CA VAL A 201 9.31 -19.83 -20.90
C VAL A 201 7.97 -19.55 -21.54
N TYR A 202 7.58 -18.28 -21.55
CA TYR A 202 6.31 -17.82 -22.10
C TYR A 202 6.57 -16.86 -23.26
N LYS A 203 5.76 -16.95 -24.31
CA LYS A 203 5.48 -15.74 -25.09
C LYS A 203 4.68 -14.81 -24.18
N LYS A 204 4.85 -13.50 -24.34
CA LYS A 204 4.21 -12.50 -23.49
C LYS A 204 2.70 -12.73 -23.32
N GLU A 205 2.02 -13.14 -24.40
CA GLU A 205 0.58 -13.40 -24.46
C GLU A 205 0.17 -14.72 -23.77
N GLU A 206 1.12 -15.61 -23.50
CA GLU A 206 0.92 -16.93 -22.89
C GLU A 206 1.21 -16.93 -21.38
N VAL A 207 1.71 -15.82 -20.81
CA VAL A 207 1.94 -15.69 -19.37
C VAL A 207 0.61 -15.94 -18.62
N PRO A 208 0.62 -16.71 -17.51
CA PRO A 208 -0.58 -17.01 -16.75
C PRO A 208 -1.41 -15.76 -16.44
N ALA A 209 -2.69 -15.79 -16.82
CA ALA A 209 -3.58 -14.63 -16.73
C ALA A 209 -3.67 -14.03 -15.32
N ARG A 210 -3.55 -14.87 -14.27
CA ARG A 210 -3.56 -14.45 -12.86
C ARG A 210 -2.43 -13.50 -12.47
N LEU A 211 -1.32 -13.49 -13.21
CA LEU A 211 -0.19 -12.58 -12.95
C LEU A 211 -0.47 -11.17 -13.49
N HIS A 212 -1.46 -11.01 -14.36
CA HIS A 212 -1.76 -9.75 -15.05
C HIS A 212 -0.53 -9.14 -15.76
N TYR A 213 0.43 -9.99 -16.18
CA TYR A 213 1.77 -9.59 -16.62
C TYR A 213 2.01 -9.85 -18.12
N SER A 214 1.12 -9.33 -18.98
CA SER A 214 1.19 -9.55 -20.44
C SER A 214 0.85 -8.34 -21.31
N LYS A 215 0.12 -7.35 -20.77
CA LYS A 215 -0.49 -6.29 -21.60
C LYS A 215 0.38 -5.05 -21.82
N HIS A 216 1.34 -4.79 -20.95
CA HIS A 216 2.10 -3.53 -20.98
C HIS A 216 3.19 -3.54 -22.07
N PRO A 217 3.37 -2.46 -22.86
CA PRO A 217 4.34 -2.40 -23.96
C PRO A 217 5.82 -2.51 -23.54
N ARG A 218 6.11 -2.33 -22.24
CA ARG A 218 7.47 -2.51 -21.69
C ARG A 218 7.85 -3.99 -21.49
N LEU A 219 6.88 -4.89 -21.52
CA LEU A 219 7.14 -6.32 -21.44
C LEU A 219 7.64 -6.81 -22.80
N LEU A 220 8.75 -7.55 -22.79
CA LEU A 220 9.36 -8.06 -24.01
C LEU A 220 8.61 -9.32 -24.51
N PRO A 221 8.74 -9.69 -25.80
CA PRO A 221 8.00 -10.80 -26.39
C PRO A 221 8.20 -12.17 -25.74
N ILE A 222 9.36 -12.44 -25.13
CA ILE A 222 9.63 -13.68 -24.39
C ILE A 222 9.89 -13.32 -22.93
N ILE A 223 9.17 -13.98 -22.03
CA ILE A 223 9.27 -13.85 -20.58
C ILE A 223 9.74 -15.19 -20.00
N LEU A 224 10.72 -15.10 -19.11
CA LEU A 224 11.37 -16.22 -18.44
C LEU A 224 11.07 -16.11 -16.95
N ILE A 225 10.54 -17.16 -16.35
CA ILE A 225 10.24 -17.22 -14.91
C ILE A 225 10.86 -18.50 -14.36
N ALA A 226 11.76 -18.37 -13.39
CA ALA A 226 12.40 -19.49 -12.72
C ALA A 226 11.60 -19.94 -11.49
N ASP A 227 11.72 -21.22 -11.13
CA ASP A 227 11.21 -21.73 -9.85
C ASP A 227 12.00 -21.14 -8.66
N PRO A 228 11.41 -21.10 -7.44
CA PRO A 228 12.11 -20.69 -6.23
C PRO A 228 13.50 -21.30 -6.08
N GLY A 229 14.48 -20.43 -5.80
CA GLY A 229 15.89 -20.79 -5.64
C GLY A 229 16.71 -20.76 -6.92
N TYR A 230 16.11 -20.60 -8.10
CA TYR A 230 16.84 -20.50 -9.37
C TYR A 230 16.89 -19.06 -9.90
N ILE A 231 17.99 -18.73 -10.57
CA ILE A 231 18.23 -17.42 -11.21
C ILE A 231 18.36 -17.60 -12.71
N VAL A 232 17.79 -16.69 -13.50
CA VAL A 232 17.93 -16.70 -14.96
C VAL A 232 19.21 -15.96 -15.35
N ASN A 233 20.27 -16.70 -15.61
CA ASN A 233 21.56 -16.15 -16.02
C ASN A 233 21.72 -16.16 -17.54
N GLY A 234 22.32 -15.10 -18.09
CA GLY A 234 22.56 -14.95 -19.51
C GLY A 234 23.81 -15.69 -19.99
N LEU A 235 24.95 -15.00 -19.94
CA LEU A 235 26.25 -15.54 -20.41
C LEU A 235 26.94 -16.38 -19.33
N LEU A 236 26.98 -15.85 -18.10
CA LEU A 236 27.63 -16.41 -16.92
C LEU A 236 26.78 -16.04 -15.70
N PRO A 237 26.85 -16.80 -14.60
CA PRO A 237 26.14 -16.45 -13.38
C PRO A 237 26.78 -15.22 -12.71
N LEU A 238 26.20 -14.04 -12.92
CA LEU A 238 26.71 -12.77 -12.38
C LEU A 238 26.05 -12.34 -11.07
N ASN A 239 24.81 -12.77 -10.81
CA ASN A 239 24.15 -12.53 -9.54
C ASN A 239 24.91 -13.31 -8.45
N SER A 240 25.22 -12.67 -7.32
CA SER A 240 25.91 -13.28 -6.17
C SER A 240 25.07 -13.29 -4.90
N ASN A 241 23.81 -12.88 -5.00
CA ASN A 241 22.87 -12.86 -3.90
C ASN A 241 22.61 -14.29 -3.40
N LYS A 242 22.46 -14.40 -2.08
CA LYS A 242 22.10 -15.62 -1.35
C LYS A 242 20.60 -15.71 -1.10
N GLY A 243 19.91 -14.57 -1.09
CA GLY A 243 18.45 -14.48 -1.15
C GLY A 243 18.03 -13.73 -2.40
N GLU A 244 16.90 -14.09 -3.00
CA GLU A 244 16.32 -13.35 -4.11
C GLU A 244 14.79 -13.35 -4.02
N HIS A 245 14.16 -12.42 -4.74
CA HIS A 245 12.71 -12.30 -4.85
C HIS A 245 12.29 -12.05 -6.30
N GLY A 246 10.98 -11.93 -6.52
CA GLY A 246 10.40 -11.80 -7.87
C GLY A 246 9.99 -13.14 -8.51
N PHE A 247 10.01 -14.23 -7.74
CA PHE A 247 9.39 -15.49 -8.12
C PHE A 247 7.87 -15.34 -8.25
N ASP A 248 7.20 -16.42 -8.63
CA ASP A 248 5.75 -16.46 -8.72
C ASP A 248 5.08 -15.99 -7.41
N ASN A 249 4.10 -15.08 -7.54
CA ASN A 249 3.43 -14.47 -6.38
C ASN A 249 2.59 -15.46 -5.57
N GLU A 250 2.36 -16.69 -6.03
CA GLU A 250 1.73 -17.77 -5.25
C GLU A 250 2.68 -18.45 -4.27
N VAL A 251 4.01 -18.30 -4.44
CA VAL A 251 5.01 -18.88 -3.54
C VAL A 251 4.92 -18.23 -2.16
N MET A 252 4.91 -19.05 -1.10
CA MET A 252 4.76 -18.57 0.28
C MET A 252 5.90 -17.63 0.70
N ASP A 253 7.13 -17.92 0.29
CA ASP A 253 8.28 -17.06 0.55
C ASP A 253 8.15 -15.67 -0.07
N MET A 254 7.32 -15.47 -1.10
CA MET A 254 7.11 -14.17 -1.76
C MET A 254 6.03 -13.33 -1.10
N LYS A 255 5.28 -13.89 -0.14
CA LYS A 255 4.17 -13.19 0.52
C LYS A 255 4.70 -12.08 1.42
N ALA A 256 4.13 -10.88 1.25
CA ALA A 256 4.30 -9.78 2.17
C ALA A 256 3.43 -9.99 3.42
N PHE A 257 3.92 -9.54 4.59
CA PHE A 257 3.07 -9.37 5.76
C PHE A 257 2.22 -8.10 5.64
N PHE A 258 1.16 -8.04 6.43
CA PHE A 258 0.35 -6.84 6.60
C PHE A 258 -0.09 -6.71 8.06
N ARG A 259 0.15 -5.54 8.66
CA ARG A 259 -0.32 -5.16 9.98
C ARG A 259 -0.88 -3.76 9.92
N ALA A 260 -2.00 -3.54 10.60
CA ALA A 260 -2.59 -2.23 10.70
C ALA A 260 -3.01 -1.93 12.13
N VAL A 261 -2.85 -0.68 12.56
CA VAL A 261 -3.22 -0.21 13.89
C VAL A 261 -3.64 1.25 13.82
N GLY A 262 -4.65 1.61 14.59
CA GLY A 262 -5.14 2.98 14.67
C GLY A 262 -6.61 3.04 15.06
N PRO A 263 -7.20 4.24 15.16
CA PRO A 263 -8.57 4.43 15.62
C PRO A 263 -9.63 3.81 14.71
N ASP A 264 -9.35 3.63 13.41
CA ASP A 264 -10.35 3.09 12.46
C ASP A 264 -10.23 1.58 12.25
N PHE A 265 -9.18 0.94 12.76
CA PHE A 265 -8.98 -0.51 12.64
C PHE A 265 -9.57 -1.25 13.83
N GLN A 266 -10.17 -2.40 13.57
CA GLN A 266 -10.56 -3.32 14.65
C GLN A 266 -9.33 -3.80 15.40
N LYS A 267 -9.48 -3.94 16.72
CA LYS A 267 -8.40 -4.40 17.60
C LYS A 267 -8.37 -5.92 17.67
N ASN A 268 -7.17 -6.48 17.71
CA ASN A 268 -6.92 -7.93 17.89
C ASN A 268 -7.62 -8.81 16.83
N LEU A 269 -7.76 -8.30 15.61
CA LEU A 269 -8.34 -9.02 14.50
C LEU A 269 -7.24 -9.68 13.66
N MET A 270 -7.37 -10.98 13.45
CA MET A 270 -6.64 -11.72 12.42
C MET A 270 -7.55 -11.90 11.21
N VAL A 271 -6.99 -11.73 10.02
CA VAL A 271 -7.73 -11.76 8.75
C VAL A 271 -7.08 -12.72 7.77
N ASP A 272 -7.88 -13.25 6.86
CA ASP A 272 -7.40 -14.08 5.77
C ASP A 272 -6.51 -13.27 4.80
N PRO A 273 -5.63 -13.93 4.03
CA PRO A 273 -4.83 -13.26 3.00
C PRO A 273 -5.68 -12.52 1.97
N PHE A 274 -5.18 -11.39 1.51
CA PHE A 274 -5.77 -10.57 0.46
C PHE A 274 -4.67 -10.01 -0.44
N ASP A 275 -5.03 -9.48 -1.60
CA ASP A 275 -4.05 -8.96 -2.56
C ASP A 275 -3.61 -7.55 -2.18
N MET A 276 -2.31 -7.24 -2.32
CA MET A 276 -1.78 -5.91 -2.00
C MET A 276 -2.43 -4.77 -2.80
N VAL A 277 -3.00 -5.06 -3.98
CA VAL A 277 -3.76 -4.07 -4.76
C VAL A 277 -4.99 -3.54 -4.01
N ASP A 278 -5.53 -4.30 -3.05
CA ASP A 278 -6.67 -3.90 -2.22
C ASP A 278 -6.28 -2.87 -1.14
N VAL A 279 -4.98 -2.63 -0.93
CA VAL A 279 -4.50 -1.64 0.03
C VAL A 279 -4.76 -0.21 -0.47
N TYR A 280 -4.63 0.08 -1.76
CA TYR A 280 -4.94 1.41 -2.30
C TYR A 280 -6.38 1.87 -1.98
N PRO A 281 -7.44 1.11 -2.32
CA PRO A 281 -8.81 1.53 -1.99
C PRO A 281 -9.09 1.53 -0.48
N LEU A 282 -8.44 0.67 0.31
CA LEU A 282 -8.46 0.75 1.77
C LEU A 282 -7.91 2.10 2.26
N MET A 283 -6.77 2.51 1.72
CA MET A 283 -6.13 3.77 2.06
C MET A 283 -6.99 4.97 1.69
N CYS A 284 -7.58 4.96 0.49
CA CYS A 284 -8.53 5.99 0.07
C CYS A 284 -9.75 6.07 1.01
N HIS A 285 -10.30 4.93 1.42
CA HIS A 285 -11.44 4.89 2.34
C HIS A 285 -11.13 5.52 3.70
N LEU A 286 -9.97 5.18 4.26
CA LEU A 286 -9.48 5.69 5.54
C LEU A 286 -9.20 7.20 5.49
N LEU A 287 -8.67 7.70 4.37
CA LEU A 287 -8.45 9.13 4.11
C LEU A 287 -9.75 9.89 3.77
N GLY A 288 -10.85 9.18 3.53
CA GLY A 288 -12.13 9.79 3.12
C GLY A 288 -12.09 10.41 1.72
N ILE A 289 -11.27 9.86 0.82
CA ILE A 289 -11.12 10.31 -0.56
C ILE A 289 -11.64 9.28 -1.56
N ASN A 290 -12.02 9.75 -2.75
CA ASN A 290 -12.42 8.86 -3.84
C ASN A 290 -11.17 8.23 -4.47
N PRO A 291 -11.12 6.89 -4.63
CA PRO A 291 -10.02 6.25 -5.32
C PRO A 291 -10.07 6.56 -6.82
N GLU A 292 -8.90 6.63 -7.44
CA GLU A 292 -8.77 6.57 -8.91
C GLU A 292 -9.15 5.18 -9.43
N ILE A 293 -9.25 5.01 -10.74
CA ILE A 293 -9.44 3.69 -11.36
C ILE A 293 -8.27 2.79 -10.96
N ASN A 294 -8.58 1.64 -10.35
CA ASN A 294 -7.62 0.67 -9.85
C ASN A 294 -8.22 -0.75 -9.86
N ASP A 295 -7.36 -1.76 -9.74
CA ASP A 295 -7.76 -3.18 -9.76
C ASP A 295 -8.19 -3.71 -8.37
N GLY A 296 -7.94 -2.94 -7.30
CA GLY A 296 -8.23 -3.31 -5.92
C GLY A 296 -9.71 -3.23 -5.56
N LYS A 297 -10.10 -3.99 -4.55
CA LYS A 297 -11.48 -4.12 -4.06
C LYS A 297 -11.54 -3.85 -2.57
N LEU A 298 -12.11 -2.68 -2.20
CA LEU A 298 -12.32 -2.31 -0.79
C LEU A 298 -13.08 -3.39 0.00
N HIS A 299 -14.01 -4.12 -0.62
CA HIS A 299 -14.78 -5.17 0.07
C HIS A 299 -13.88 -6.22 0.73
N ASN A 300 -12.74 -6.54 0.13
CA ASN A 300 -11.79 -7.54 0.63
C ASN A 300 -11.14 -7.10 1.94
N THR A 301 -11.01 -5.79 2.20
CA THR A 301 -10.31 -5.24 3.36
C THR A 301 -11.22 -4.46 4.32
N LYS A 302 -12.44 -4.12 3.91
CA LYS A 302 -13.39 -3.31 4.70
C LYS A 302 -13.73 -3.93 6.05
N HIS A 303 -13.75 -5.25 6.14
CA HIS A 303 -14.03 -5.98 7.37
C HIS A 303 -12.95 -5.79 8.45
N MET A 304 -11.79 -5.21 8.12
CA MET A 304 -10.75 -4.83 9.08
C MET A 304 -11.10 -3.55 9.87
N LEU A 305 -12.05 -2.77 9.38
CA LEU A 305 -12.38 -1.46 9.92
C LEU A 305 -13.47 -1.54 10.98
N VAL A 306 -13.43 -0.62 11.94
CA VAL A 306 -14.55 -0.44 12.88
C VAL A 306 -15.78 0.04 12.11
N PRO A 307 -16.98 -0.47 12.42
CA PRO A 307 -18.20 0.09 11.85
C PRO A 307 -18.31 1.56 12.26
N LYS A 308 -18.38 2.48 11.29
CA LYS A 308 -18.76 3.86 11.61
C LYS A 308 -20.20 3.82 12.08
N GLU A 309 -20.46 4.16 13.34
CA GLU A 309 -21.83 4.41 13.79
C GLU A 309 -22.42 5.46 12.85
N ASN A 310 -23.55 5.13 12.23
CA ASN A 310 -24.32 6.08 11.44
C ASN A 310 -24.81 7.20 12.38
N THR A 311 -24.00 8.24 12.55
CA THR A 311 -24.45 9.54 13.08
C THR A 311 -25.15 10.35 11.97
N GLY A 312 -25.88 9.65 11.10
CA GLY A 312 -26.89 10.24 10.24
C GLY A 312 -28.18 10.30 11.03
N GLY A 313 -28.56 11.50 11.47
CA GLY A 313 -29.89 11.73 12.03
C GLY A 313 -30.95 11.20 11.05
N ASN A 314 -31.86 10.40 11.58
CA ASN A 314 -33.10 10.02 10.89
C ASN A 314 -33.87 11.29 10.54
N ASN A 315 -33.67 11.82 9.33
CA ASN A 315 -34.73 12.56 8.65
C ASN A 315 -35.63 11.53 7.95
N GLU A 316 -36.28 10.68 8.74
CA GLU A 316 -37.49 10.01 8.27
C GLU A 316 -38.61 11.07 8.26
N ILE A 317 -39.00 11.47 7.06
CA ILE A 317 -40.27 12.18 6.82
C ILE A 317 -41.37 11.21 7.27
N PRO A 318 -42.23 11.55 8.26
CA PRO A 318 -43.21 10.60 8.75
C PRO A 318 -44.27 10.35 7.67
N LYS A 319 -44.32 9.10 7.17
CA LYS A 319 -45.46 8.60 6.41
C LYS A 319 -46.68 8.59 7.32
N LYS A 320 -47.68 9.42 6.99
CA LYS A 320 -49.02 9.32 7.60
C LYS A 320 -49.61 7.96 7.28
N ASN A 321 -49.65 7.07 8.28
CA ASN A 321 -50.53 5.91 8.30
C ASN A 321 -51.81 6.30 9.02
N THR A 322 -52.89 6.45 8.28
CA THR A 322 -54.26 6.44 8.81
C THR A 322 -54.62 5.00 9.20
N GLN A 323 -54.58 4.71 10.49
CA GLN A 323 -55.39 3.62 11.06
C GLN A 323 -56.26 4.21 12.17
N MET A 324 -57.57 4.00 12.00
CA MET A 324 -58.59 4.28 12.99
C MET A 324 -58.39 3.34 14.18
N GLU A 325 -58.24 3.91 15.38
CA GLU A 325 -58.61 3.23 16.61
C GLU A 325 -59.65 4.06 17.36
N VAL A 326 -60.74 3.38 17.67
CA VAL A 326 -61.90 3.86 18.43
C VAL A 326 -61.54 3.77 19.91
N VAL A 327 -61.60 4.89 20.63
CA VAL A 327 -61.59 4.92 22.10
C VAL A 327 -62.74 5.79 22.59
N ILE A 328 -63.54 5.20 23.49
CA ILE A 328 -64.77 5.74 24.07
C ILE A 328 -64.43 6.49 25.37
N GLY A 329 -64.89 7.76 25.48
CA GLY A 329 -65.26 8.56 26.67
C GLY A 329 -64.32 8.60 27.91
N LEU A 330 -64.04 9.74 28.57
CA LEU A 330 -64.97 10.76 29.05
C LEU A 330 -64.23 12.03 29.57
N SER A 331 -64.83 13.20 29.32
CA SER A 331 -64.82 14.47 30.09
C SER A 331 -63.47 15.19 30.34
N ALA A 332 -63.31 16.51 30.31
CA ALA A 332 -64.22 17.67 30.30
C ALA A 332 -63.45 18.92 29.80
N SER A 333 -64.20 19.94 29.34
CA SER A 333 -63.95 21.40 29.42
C SER A 333 -62.60 21.96 28.91
N ASP A 334 -62.49 23.04 28.14
CA ASP A 334 -63.39 24.09 27.70
C ASP A 334 -62.64 24.92 26.61
N TRP A 335 -63.39 25.47 25.64
CA TRP A 335 -63.28 26.84 25.04
C TRP A 335 -61.86 27.39 24.68
N VAL A 336 -61.56 28.01 23.52
CA VAL A 336 -62.38 28.74 22.57
C VAL A 336 -61.55 29.17 21.33
N SER A 337 -62.26 29.25 20.18
CA SER A 337 -62.15 30.15 19.01
C SER A 337 -60.82 30.33 18.24
N CYS A 338 -60.86 30.05 16.91
CA CYS A 338 -60.90 31.02 15.78
C CYS A 338 -59.56 31.70 15.47
N THR A 339 -59.11 31.98 14.24
CA THR A 339 -59.66 32.07 12.87
C THR A 339 -58.44 32.37 11.98
N SER A 340 -58.08 31.59 10.96
CA SER A 340 -58.44 31.67 9.53
C SER A 340 -57.82 32.81 8.67
N PHE A 341 -57.54 32.43 7.41
CA PHE A 341 -57.21 33.20 6.17
C PHE A 341 -55.72 33.51 5.91
N HIS A 342 -55.06 32.87 4.93
CA HIS A 342 -55.16 32.92 3.45
C HIS A 342 -54.41 34.10 2.78
N HIS A 343 -53.38 33.70 2.01
CA HIS A 343 -53.09 34.07 0.62
C HIS A 343 -52.19 35.28 0.22
N TYR A 344 -51.22 34.89 -0.63
CA TYR A 344 -50.58 35.53 -1.80
C TYR A 344 -49.44 36.58 -1.66
N HIS A 345 -48.25 36.11 -2.08
CA HIS A 345 -47.22 36.70 -2.96
C HIS A 345 -47.03 38.22 -3.07
N PHE A 346 -45.78 38.68 -2.90
CA PHE A 346 -45.08 39.57 -3.84
C PHE A 346 -43.55 39.53 -3.61
N LEU A 347 -42.77 39.57 -4.71
CA LEU A 347 -41.31 39.71 -4.75
C LEU A 347 -40.94 41.20 -4.83
N GLN A 348 -39.97 41.68 -4.04
CA GLN A 348 -38.91 42.60 -4.52
C GLN A 348 -37.80 42.88 -3.48
N HIS A 349 -36.68 43.32 -4.05
CA HIS A 349 -35.31 43.52 -3.58
C HIS A 349 -35.02 44.43 -2.35
N VAL A 350 -33.96 44.03 -1.62
CA VAL A 350 -32.71 44.75 -1.23
C VAL A 350 -32.72 45.85 -0.14
N GLU A 351 -31.91 45.55 0.89
CA GLU A 351 -31.10 46.36 1.84
C GLU A 351 -31.73 47.46 2.69
N GLU A 352 -31.67 47.27 4.02
CA GLU A 352 -31.05 48.24 4.93
C GLU A 352 -30.70 47.62 6.31
N ASN A 353 -29.61 48.11 6.89
CA ASN A 353 -28.97 47.69 8.14
C ASN A 353 -29.83 47.97 9.39
N GLN A 354 -29.78 47.07 10.39
CA GLN A 354 -29.61 47.48 11.79
C GLN A 354 -29.13 46.32 12.69
N SER A 355 -28.04 46.62 13.39
CA SER A 355 -27.33 45.83 14.39
C SER A 355 -28.09 45.73 15.72
N ILE A 356 -28.17 44.55 16.34
CA ILE A 356 -28.21 44.39 17.81
C ILE A 356 -27.43 43.12 18.19
N MET A 357 -26.51 43.30 19.14
CA MET A 357 -25.71 42.26 19.81
C MET A 357 -26.60 41.31 20.63
N ASN A 358 -26.27 40.02 20.61
CA ASN A 358 -25.98 39.30 21.85
C ASN A 358 -25.22 38.00 21.57
N LEU A 359 -24.16 37.82 22.34
CA LEU A 359 -23.43 36.57 22.50
C LEU A 359 -24.40 35.48 22.98
N ASP A 360 -24.33 34.28 22.41
CA ASP A 360 -23.82 33.17 23.21
C ASP A 360 -23.38 31.96 22.39
N SER A 361 -22.32 31.38 22.94
CA SER A 361 -21.67 30.12 22.70
C SER A 361 -22.57 28.96 22.23
N ASN A 362 -22.22 28.41 21.06
CA ASN A 362 -22.25 26.97 20.80
C ASN A 362 -21.51 26.67 19.49
N LEU A 363 -20.20 26.97 19.46
CA LEU A 363 -19.30 26.28 18.55
C LEU A 363 -19.25 24.82 19.02
N LYS A 364 -20.15 23.99 18.50
CA LYS A 364 -19.86 22.56 18.38
C LYS A 364 -18.71 22.48 17.38
N ILE A 365 -17.48 22.57 17.89
CA ILE A 365 -16.32 21.99 17.25
C ILE A 365 -16.63 20.51 17.18
N GLN A 366 -17.29 20.08 16.10
CA GLN A 366 -17.09 18.73 15.63
C GLN A 366 -15.60 18.65 15.35
N ARG A 367 -14.83 18.09 16.28
CA ARG A 367 -13.52 17.54 15.96
C ARG A 367 -13.81 16.50 14.88
N LYS A 368 -13.73 16.90 13.62
CA LYS A 368 -13.40 15.95 12.55
C LYS A 368 -12.10 15.34 13.02
N VAL A 369 -12.14 14.08 13.45
CA VAL A 369 -10.94 13.27 13.62
C VAL A 369 -10.32 13.25 12.24
N LYS A 370 -9.32 14.12 12.02
CA LYS A 370 -8.47 14.05 10.84
C LYS A 370 -7.66 12.78 11.03
N ILE A 371 -8.03 11.78 10.25
CA ILE A 371 -7.34 10.51 10.17
C ILE A 371 -6.17 10.74 9.24
N SER A 372 -4.97 10.84 9.80
CA SER A 372 -3.78 10.85 8.96
C SER A 372 -3.25 9.42 8.82
N MET A 373 -2.85 9.06 7.60
CA MET A 373 -2.44 7.70 7.27
C MET A 373 -0.93 7.60 7.12
N PHE A 374 -0.39 6.55 7.74
CA PHE A 374 0.98 6.13 7.59
C PHE A 374 1.06 4.82 6.81
N TYR A 375 1.80 4.81 5.70
CA TYR A 375 2.04 3.61 4.90
C TYR A 375 3.51 3.26 4.90
N PHE A 376 3.81 2.03 5.30
CA PHE A 376 5.16 1.56 5.51
C PHE A 376 5.43 0.26 4.77
N ILE A 377 6.54 0.22 4.04
CA ILE A 377 7.07 -0.99 3.41
C ILE A 377 8.37 -1.38 4.13
N ILE A 378 8.40 -2.58 4.71
CA ILE A 378 9.54 -3.33 5.24
C ILE A 378 9.64 -4.60 4.40
N GLN A 379 10.76 -4.91 3.76
CA GLN A 379 10.96 -6.22 3.12
C GLN A 379 11.02 -7.34 4.17
N GLU A 380 10.26 -8.45 4.13
CA GLU A 380 9.97 -9.18 5.38
C GLU A 380 10.43 -10.64 5.61
N TYR A 381 10.35 -10.97 6.92
CA TYR A 381 10.20 -12.19 7.75
C TYR A 381 10.71 -11.88 9.18
N ALA A 382 10.06 -12.33 10.26
CA ALA A 382 10.62 -12.25 11.62
C ALA A 382 10.30 -13.50 12.47
N TYR A 383 11.30 -13.99 13.24
CA TYR A 383 11.22 -15.20 14.08
C TYR A 383 11.21 -14.86 15.58
N CYS A 384 10.37 -15.55 16.38
CA CYS A 384 10.54 -15.64 17.84
C CYS A 384 10.22 -17.06 18.37
N ARG A 385 10.92 -17.49 19.43
CA ARG A 385 11.25 -18.89 19.78
C ARG A 385 10.43 -19.42 20.97
N GLN A 386 9.54 -20.41 20.77
CA GLN A 386 9.42 -21.65 21.60
C GLN A 386 8.15 -22.48 21.30
N ARG A 387 8.21 -23.36 20.28
CA ARG A 387 7.96 -24.83 20.32
C ARG A 387 7.78 -25.37 18.89
N GLY A 388 8.88 -25.82 18.28
CA GLY A 388 8.90 -26.83 17.20
C GLY A 388 8.40 -26.46 15.81
N ASP A 389 7.34 -25.68 15.68
CA ASP A 389 6.67 -25.34 14.43
C ASP A 389 6.38 -23.83 14.40
N ILE A 390 6.58 -23.17 13.24
CA ILE A 390 6.71 -21.72 13.14
C ILE A 390 5.32 -21.04 13.10
N MET A 391 4.84 -20.61 14.28
CA MET A 391 3.76 -19.63 14.49
C MET A 391 3.98 -18.82 15.79
N SER A 392 3.88 -17.49 15.67
CA SER A 392 3.47 -16.46 16.66
C SER A 392 4.29 -16.17 17.95
N LEU A 393 4.58 -14.88 18.25
CA LEU A 393 4.38 -14.29 19.60
C LEU A 393 4.28 -12.73 19.64
N TRP A 394 3.43 -12.26 20.56
CA TRP A 394 3.07 -10.91 21.02
C TRP A 394 3.84 -10.48 22.29
N VAL A 395 3.97 -9.18 22.64
CA VAL A 395 4.02 -8.71 24.06
C VAL A 395 3.47 -7.26 24.26
N TYR A 396 2.62 -7.16 25.29
CA TYR A 396 1.97 -6.04 26.02
C TYR A 396 2.92 -5.17 26.88
N VAL A 397 2.55 -3.92 27.25
CA VAL A 397 2.51 -3.40 28.66
C VAL A 397 1.51 -2.22 28.81
N HIS A 398 0.76 -2.29 29.91
CA HIS A 398 -0.20 -1.41 30.59
C HIS A 398 0.30 0.03 30.85
N LYS A 399 -0.49 1.10 30.73
CA LYS A 399 -1.69 1.45 31.51
C LYS A 399 -2.73 2.19 30.68
#